data_AF-A0A3D3UVB1-F1
#
_entry.id   AF-A0A3D3UVB1-F1
#
_cell.length_a   1.000
_cell.length_b   1.000
_cell.length_c   1.000
_cell.angle_alpha   90.00
_cell.angle_beta   90.00
_cell.angle_gamma   90.00
#
_symmetry.space_group_name_H-M   'P 1'
#
loop_
_entity.id
_entity.type
_entity.pdbx_description
1 polymer ?
#
loop_
_entity_poly.entity_id
_entity_poly.type
_entity_poly.pdbx_seq_one_letter_code
_entity_poly.pdbx_strand_id
1 'polypeptide(L)'
;MRSSQLLVLLLLRVCCLSSEAESVHWNQFRGPNGAGIAAGFKPPLKIVADQAAWKTPLPPGKSSPVLWGDRVFLTGVEGDRLTTLALDANSGKILWKRAAPEVPLERVHRENSV
;
A
#
# COMPACT_ATOMS: atom_id res chain seq x y z
N MET A 1 -31.54 38.22 18.20
CA MET A 1 -30.87 38.28 16.87
C MET A 1 -29.39 37.87 16.87
N ARG A 2 -28.71 37.62 18.02
CA ARG A 2 -27.28 37.23 18.05
C ARG A 2 -27.02 35.71 18.11
N SER A 3 -27.92 34.91 18.70
CA SER A 3 -27.71 33.45 18.87
C SER A 3 -27.88 32.62 17.60
N SER A 4 -28.76 33.01 16.67
CA SER A 4 -28.97 32.26 15.42
C SER A 4 -27.79 32.41 14.45
N GLN A 5 -27.07 33.54 14.50
CA GLN A 5 -25.88 33.75 13.66
C GLN A 5 -24.66 32.97 14.17
N LEU A 6 -24.52 32.81 15.49
CA LEU A 6 -23.49 31.96 16.09
C LEU A 6 -23.71 30.47 15.77
N LEU A 7 -24.95 29.99 15.75
CA LEU A 7 -25.28 28.61 15.40
C LEU A 7 -25.04 28.33 13.91
N VAL A 8 -25.39 29.28 13.03
CA VAL A 8 -25.12 29.18 11.58
C VAL A 8 -23.62 29.19 11.29
N LEU A 9 -22.83 30.03 11.97
CA LEU A 9 -21.37 30.04 11.83
C LEU A 9 -20.71 28.77 12.39
N LEU A 10 -21.27 28.16 13.44
CA LEU A 10 -20.82 26.88 13.99
C LEU A 10 -21.12 25.72 13.03
N LEU A 11 -22.30 25.69 12.41
CA LEU A 11 -22.71 24.70 11.42
C LEU A 11 -21.91 24.82 10.10
N LEU A 12 -21.60 26.04 9.65
CA LEU A 12 -20.75 26.28 8.47
C LEU A 12 -19.29 25.83 8.68
N ARG A 13 -18.76 25.89 9.91
CA ARG A 13 -17.41 25.37 10.22
C ARG A 13 -17.33 23.84 10.19
N VAL A 14 -18.42 23.13 10.49
CA VAL A 14 -18.45 21.65 10.50
C VAL A 14 -18.46 21.08 9.06
N CYS A 15 -19.04 21.79 8.09
CA CYS A 15 -19.10 21.33 6.70
C CYS A 15 -17.77 21.45 5.91
N CYS A 16 -16.77 22.19 6.39
CA CYS A 16 -15.52 22.42 5.65
C CYS A 16 -14.37 21.46 6.01
N LEU A 17 -14.56 20.45 6.86
CA LEU A 17 -13.45 19.64 7.40
C LEU A 17 -13.18 18.28 6.71
N SER A 18 -13.79 17.98 5.56
CA SER A 18 -13.56 16.67 4.91
C SER A 18 -13.25 16.83 3.42
N SER A 19 -12.16 17.53 3.12
CA SER A 19 -11.40 17.20 1.91
C SER A 19 -10.56 15.96 2.25
N GLU A 20 -11.14 14.77 2.12
CA GLU A 20 -10.33 13.55 2.07
C GLU A 20 -9.37 13.72 0.90
N ALA A 21 -8.08 13.91 1.21
CA ALA A 21 -7.05 13.87 0.19
C ALA A 21 -7.24 12.55 -0.56
N GLU A 22 -7.41 12.60 -1.88
CA GLU A 22 -7.62 11.42 -2.70
C GLU A 22 -6.52 10.42 -2.39
N SER A 23 -6.90 9.31 -1.74
CA SER A 23 -5.93 8.31 -1.34
C SER A 23 -5.29 7.74 -2.59
N VAL A 24 -3.97 7.77 -2.65
CA VAL A 24 -3.22 7.25 -3.79
C VAL A 24 -3.39 5.73 -3.82
N HIS A 25 -3.88 5.20 -4.94
CA HIS A 25 -4.08 3.78 -5.13
C HIS A 25 -3.19 3.25 -6.26
N TRP A 26 -2.44 2.18 -5.95
CA TRP A 26 -1.72 1.37 -6.91
C TRP A 26 -2.24 -0.06 -6.79
N ASN A 27 -3.42 -0.28 -7.39
CA ASN A 27 -4.27 -1.44 -7.10
C ASN A 27 -3.85 -2.75 -7.80
N GLN A 28 -2.93 -2.70 -8.75
CA GLN A 28 -2.55 -3.87 -9.58
C GLN A 28 -1.13 -3.75 -10.13
N PHE A 29 -0.68 -4.78 -10.85
CA PHE A 29 0.58 -4.72 -11.59
C PHE A 29 0.58 -3.55 -12.57
N ARG A 30 1.63 -2.71 -12.49
CA ARG A 30 1.74 -1.45 -13.23
C ARG A 30 0.67 -0.40 -12.90
N GLY A 31 -0.03 -0.54 -11.77
CA GLY A 31 -0.85 0.53 -11.20
C GLY A 31 -2.16 0.79 -11.92
N PRO A 32 -2.80 1.94 -11.67
CA PRO A 32 -4.07 2.31 -12.29
C PRO A 32 -3.97 2.22 -13.80
N ASN A 33 -4.95 1.56 -14.43
CA ASN A 33 -5.01 1.33 -15.87
C ASN A 33 -3.82 0.53 -16.46
N GLY A 34 -2.92 -0.02 -15.65
CA GLY A 34 -1.82 -0.91 -16.09
C GLY A 34 -0.69 -0.21 -16.86
N ALA A 35 -0.64 1.12 -16.83
CA ALA A 35 0.32 1.89 -17.62
C ALA A 35 1.74 1.89 -17.04
N GLY A 36 1.87 1.75 -15.73
CA GLY A 36 3.14 1.89 -15.00
C GLY A 36 3.54 3.35 -14.79
N ILE A 37 2.57 4.26 -14.79
CA ILE A 37 2.80 5.71 -14.71
C ILE A 37 2.25 6.23 -13.38
N ALA A 38 3.13 6.76 -12.54
CA ALA A 38 2.77 7.48 -11.32
C ALA A 38 2.66 8.99 -11.61
N ALA A 39 1.54 9.42 -12.20
CA ALA A 39 1.35 10.81 -12.61
C ALA A 39 1.38 11.77 -11.40
N GLY A 40 2.12 12.87 -11.51
CA GLY A 40 2.25 13.87 -10.45
C GLY A 40 3.27 13.54 -9.35
N PHE A 41 3.80 12.31 -9.32
CA PHE A 41 4.84 11.92 -8.36
C PHE A 41 6.23 12.40 -8.81
N LYS A 42 7.04 12.83 -7.84
CA LYS A 42 8.43 13.26 -8.04
C LYS A 42 9.34 12.41 -7.16
N PRO A 43 9.56 11.12 -7.50
CA PRO A 43 10.45 10.27 -6.72
C PRO A 43 11.88 10.80 -6.77
N PRO A 44 12.72 10.50 -5.78
CA PRO A 44 14.12 10.88 -5.80
C PRO A 44 14.83 10.24 -7.01
N LEU A 45 15.64 11.02 -7.72
CA LEU A 45 16.40 10.55 -8.89
C LEU A 45 17.56 9.62 -8.53
N LYS A 46 17.96 9.61 -7.25
CA LYS A 46 18.98 8.72 -6.70
C LYS A 46 18.36 7.96 -5.55
N ILE A 47 18.43 6.64 -5.61
CA ILE A 47 18.06 5.76 -4.49
C ILE A 47 19.34 5.50 -3.70
N VAL A 48 19.39 6.01 -2.48
CA VAL A 48 20.51 5.75 -1.55
C VAL A 48 19.99 4.83 -0.45
N ALA A 49 20.62 3.66 -0.30
CA ALA A 49 20.07 2.58 0.52
C ALA A 49 19.99 2.90 2.01
N ASP A 50 20.79 3.86 2.49
CA ASP A 50 20.79 4.40 3.86
C ASP A 50 19.69 5.45 4.08
N GLN A 51 19.05 5.95 3.02
CA GLN A 51 17.94 6.91 3.06
C GLN A 51 16.57 6.25 2.85
N ALA A 52 16.48 4.92 3.01
CA ALA A 52 15.21 4.22 2.94
C ALA A 52 14.29 4.69 4.08
N ALA A 53 13.04 5.05 3.76
CA ALA A 53 12.03 5.42 4.77
C ALA A 53 11.82 4.30 5.80
N TRP A 54 11.85 3.05 5.34
CA TRP A 54 11.84 1.85 6.17
C TRP A 54 12.35 0.65 5.37
N LYS A 55 12.72 -0.42 6.09
CA LYS A 55 13.04 -1.74 5.54
C LYS A 55 12.45 -2.82 6.43
N THR A 56 11.77 -3.78 5.82
CA THR A 56 11.09 -4.86 6.53
C THR A 56 11.56 -6.21 5.97
N PRO A 57 12.06 -7.13 6.79
CA PRO A 57 12.32 -8.51 6.37
C PRO A 57 11.01 -9.19 5.94
N LEU A 58 11.01 -9.82 4.77
CA LEU A 58 9.83 -10.47 4.18
C LEU A 58 10.16 -11.90 3.73
N PRO A 59 9.15 -12.80 3.69
CA PRO A 59 9.32 -14.10 3.07
C PRO A 59 9.68 -13.97 1.58
N PRO A 60 10.35 -14.97 0.99
CA PRO A 60 10.62 -14.98 -0.45
C PRO A 60 9.31 -14.95 -1.26
N GLY A 61 9.34 -14.35 -2.43
CA GLY A 61 8.14 -14.25 -3.27
C GLY A 61 8.39 -13.47 -4.56
N LYS A 62 7.43 -13.55 -5.48
CA LYS A 62 7.43 -12.85 -6.77
C LYS A 62 6.31 -11.83 -6.86
N SER A 63 6.10 -11.10 -5.77
CA SER A 63 5.00 -10.15 -5.69
C SER A 63 5.33 -8.86 -6.43
N SER A 64 4.31 -8.27 -7.02
CA SER A 64 4.29 -6.82 -7.24
C SER A 64 3.53 -6.17 -6.08
N PRO A 65 4.03 -5.08 -5.49
CA PRO A 65 3.33 -4.39 -4.40
C PRO A 65 2.02 -3.76 -4.88
N VAL A 66 0.98 -3.87 -4.05
CA VAL A 66 -0.26 -3.12 -4.18
C VAL A 66 -0.31 -2.08 -3.06
N LEU A 67 -0.55 -0.81 -3.40
CA LEU A 67 -0.77 0.27 -2.42
C LEU A 67 -2.26 0.63 -2.45
N TRP A 68 -2.92 0.61 -1.29
CA TRP A 68 -4.29 1.07 -1.17
C TRP A 68 -4.51 1.83 0.14
N GLY A 69 -4.65 3.15 0.05
CA GLY A 69 -4.59 4.03 1.23
C GLY A 69 -3.23 3.85 1.92
N ASP A 70 -3.24 3.72 3.24
CA ASP A 70 -2.03 3.58 4.05
C ASP A 70 -1.50 2.13 4.15
N ARG A 71 -1.83 1.27 3.19
CA ARG A 71 -1.48 -0.16 3.24
C ARG A 71 -0.77 -0.64 1.98
N VAL A 72 0.32 -1.36 2.19
CA VAL A 72 1.03 -2.11 1.15
C VAL A 72 0.69 -3.59 1.28
N PHE A 73 0.24 -4.21 0.21
CA PHE A 73 -0.06 -5.63 0.15
C PHE A 73 0.96 -6.36 -0.72
N LEU A 74 1.42 -7.51 -0.24
CA LEU A 74 2.41 -8.35 -0.89
C LEU A 74 2.01 -9.82 -0.78
N THR A 75 2.46 -10.63 -1.73
CA THR A 75 2.43 -12.08 -1.63
C THR A 75 3.83 -12.65 -1.40
N GLY A 76 3.91 -13.80 -0.75
CA GLY A 76 5.16 -14.50 -0.48
C GLY A 76 4.91 -15.98 -0.24
N VAL A 77 5.98 -16.69 0.13
CA VAL A 77 5.96 -18.12 0.44
C VAL A 77 6.62 -18.34 1.80
N GLU A 78 5.90 -18.95 2.73
CA GLU A 78 6.42 -19.36 4.04
C GLU A 78 6.36 -20.89 4.11
N GLY A 79 7.52 -21.55 4.06
CA GLY A 79 7.58 -23.01 3.91
C GLY A 79 7.09 -23.44 2.53
N ASP A 80 6.06 -24.28 2.50
CA ASP A 80 5.38 -24.77 1.30
C ASP A 80 4.04 -24.05 1.04
N ARG A 81 3.80 -22.91 1.70
CA ARG A 81 2.51 -22.24 1.69
C ARG A 81 2.59 -20.81 1.18
N LEU A 82 1.72 -20.48 0.22
CA LEU A 82 1.53 -19.09 -0.24
C LEU A 82 0.93 -18.26 0.90
N THR A 83 1.43 -17.04 1.06
CA THR A 83 0.97 -16.10 2.11
C THR A 83 0.74 -14.72 1.52
N THR A 84 -0.26 -14.02 2.02
CA THR A 84 -0.51 -12.59 1.75
C THR A 84 -0.16 -11.80 2.99
N LEU A 85 0.58 -10.71 2.81
CA LEU A 85 0.99 -9.79 3.85
C LEU A 85 0.34 -8.43 3.61
N ALA A 86 -0.08 -7.77 4.68
CA ALA A 86 -0.36 -6.33 4.65
C ALA A 86 0.60 -5.61 5.59
N LEU A 87 1.19 -4.54 5.08
CA LEU A 87 2.10 -3.67 5.79
C LEU A 87 1.46 -2.28 5.89
N ASP A 88 1.78 -1.58 6.96
CA ASP A 88 1.55 -0.14 7.05
C ASP A 88 2.53 0.59 6.11
N ALA A 89 2.00 1.45 5.23
CA ALA A 89 2.79 2.09 4.19
C ALA A 89 3.80 3.11 4.74
N ASN A 90 3.51 3.70 5.90
CA ASN A 90 4.30 4.78 6.49
C ASN A 90 5.47 4.25 7.32
N SER A 91 5.29 3.13 8.02
CA SER A 91 6.28 2.53 8.92
C SER A 91 6.92 1.24 8.40
N GLY A 92 6.32 0.59 7.40
CA GLY A 92 6.73 -0.74 6.94
C GLY A 92 6.35 -1.87 7.90
N LYS A 93 5.65 -1.59 9.00
CA LYS A 93 5.25 -2.60 9.97
C LYS A 93 4.28 -3.60 9.33
N ILE A 94 4.55 -4.90 9.48
CA ILE A 94 3.60 -5.95 9.11
C ILE A 94 2.39 -5.84 10.03
N LEU A 95 1.22 -5.52 9.46
CA LEU A 95 -0.05 -5.43 10.17
C LEU A 95 -0.66 -6.81 10.35
N TRP A 96 -0.59 -7.64 9.31
CA TRP A 96 -1.03 -9.03 9.36
C TRP A 96 -0.40 -9.87 8.25
N LYS A 97 -0.44 -11.18 8.44
CA LYS A 97 -0.18 -12.20 7.42
C LYS A 97 -1.36 -13.16 7.36
N ARG A 98 -1.69 -13.65 6.17
CA ARG A 98 -2.75 -14.64 5.95
C ARG A 98 -2.24 -15.69 4.98
N ALA A 99 -2.17 -16.92 5.46
CA ALA A 99 -1.82 -18.05 4.61
C ALA A 99 -2.98 -18.34 3.65
N ALA A 100 -2.66 -18.57 2.38
CA ALA A 100 -3.61 -19.01 1.37
C ALA A 100 -4.12 -20.44 1.70
N PRO A 101 -5.20 -20.89 1.05
CA PRO A 101 -5.56 -22.31 1.04
C PRO A 101 -4.37 -23.18 0.61
N GLU A 102 -4.30 -24.39 1.15
CA GLU A 102 -3.25 -25.34 0.81
C GLU A 102 -3.46 -25.86 -0.61
N VAL A 103 -2.48 -25.60 -1.46
CA VAL A 103 -2.43 -26.05 -2.84
C VAL A 103 -0.99 -26.47 -3.16
N PRO A 104 -0.78 -27.47 -4.04
CA PRO A 104 0.55 -27.78 -4.52
C PRO A 104 1.20 -26.54 -5.14
N LEU A 105 2.43 -26.23 -4.74
CA LEU A 105 3.18 -25.14 -5.35
C LEU A 105 3.55 -25.48 -6.80
N GLU A 106 3.35 -24.53 -7.69
CA GLU A 106 3.72 -24.68 -9.09
C GLU A 106 5.24 -24.83 -9.26
N ARG A 107 5.65 -25.66 -10.22
CA ARG A 107 7.06 -25.76 -10.59
C ARG A 107 7.50 -24.45 -11.21
N VAL A 108 8.43 -23.79 -10.52
CA VAL A 108 9.08 -22.59 -11.04
C VAL A 108 10.20 -22.97 -12.00
N HIS A 109 10.28 -22.29 -13.15
CA HIS A 109 11.39 -22.44 -14.09
C HIS A 109 12.72 -22.07 -13.41
N ARG A 110 13.79 -22.82 -13.65
CA ARG A 110 15.11 -22.60 -13.00
C ARG A 110 15.57 -21.14 -13.05
N GLU A 111 15.45 -20.50 -14.21
CA GLU A 111 15.85 -19.09 -14.39
C GLU A 111 15.01 -18.08 -13.58
N ASN A 112 13.84 -18.51 -13.12
CA ASN A 112 12.95 -17.72 -12.28
C ASN A 112 12.96 -18.21 -10.82
N SER A 113 13.77 -19.20 -10.47
CA SER A 113 13.92 -19.72 -9.11
C SER A 113 15.11 -19.01 -8.47
N VAL A 114 14.85 -18.19 -7.45
CA VAL A 114 15.89 -17.51 -6.66
C VAL A 114 16.30 -18.40 -5.50
#